data_AF-A0A844Y0E1-F1
#
_entry.id   AF-A0A844Y0E1-F1
#
_cell.length_a   1.000
_cell.length_b   1.000
_cell.length_c   1.000
_cell.angle_alpha   90.00
_cell.angle_beta   90.00
_cell.angle_gamma   90.00
#
_symmetry.space_group_name_H-M   'P 1'
#
loop_
_entity.id
_entity.type
_entity.pdbx_description
1 polymer ?
#
loop_
_entity_poly.entity_id
_entity_poly.type
_entity_poly.pdbx_seq_one_letter_code
_entity_poly.pdbx_strand_id
1 'polypeptide(L)'
;MNLLSHLTAGAVCLAVVPLAARAEDRSGAMAQTGVDASVDEQAGILPKSEVVYCGGETTKIEVRRFFAALRQGLEENRSASYFDGFLGHSFGVTRDGRHIRYNKADFSAATPGLISPADWKSIAKRGEDRLEPIGWRGCMMDNGKVWFEAGESGLRLSGINHDIPWKQLD
;
A
#
# COMPACT_ATOMS: atom_id res chain seq x y z
N MET A 1 43.31 -4.06 43.15
CA MET A 1 42.77 -4.20 44.52
C MET A 1 41.90 -2.98 44.80
N ASN A 2 40.58 -3.19 44.99
CA ASN A 2 39.52 -2.30 45.53
C ASN A 2 39.31 -0.93 44.84
N LEU A 3 38.12 -0.33 44.67
CA LEU A 3 36.79 -0.39 45.31
C LEU A 3 35.69 -0.28 44.21
N LEU A 4 34.58 -1.02 44.21
CA LEU A 4 33.32 -0.89 44.98
C LEU A 4 32.49 0.39 44.73
N SER A 5 31.30 0.15 44.14
CA SER A 5 29.96 0.69 44.45
C SER A 5 29.55 2.13 44.11
N HIS A 6 28.43 2.27 43.38
CA HIS A 6 27.15 2.90 43.80
C HIS A 6 26.15 2.82 42.61
N LEU A 7 25.04 2.06 42.67
CA LEU A 7 23.70 2.42 43.16
C LEU A 7 23.05 3.62 42.45
N THR A 8 21.95 3.38 41.71
CA THR A 8 20.63 3.98 41.99
C THR A 8 19.54 3.38 41.08
N ALA A 9 18.52 2.81 41.73
CA ALA A 9 17.26 2.39 41.16
C ALA A 9 16.32 3.60 41.07
N GLY A 10 15.55 3.71 39.98
CA GLY A 10 14.47 4.69 39.83
C GLY A 10 13.21 3.97 39.38
N ALA A 11 12.34 3.63 40.34
CA ALA A 11 10.99 3.14 40.10
C ALA A 11 10.07 4.31 39.77
N VAL A 12 9.29 4.21 38.70
CA VAL A 12 8.19 5.14 38.40
C VAL A 12 6.87 4.39 38.59
N CYS A 13 6.18 4.72 39.68
CA CYS A 13 4.79 4.34 39.93
C CYS A 13 3.87 5.23 39.08
N LEU A 14 3.08 4.63 38.18
CA LEU A 14 1.92 5.28 37.57
C LEU A 14 0.67 4.83 38.33
N ALA A 15 0.07 5.79 39.04
CA ALA A 15 -1.14 5.61 39.81
C ALA A 15 -2.37 5.48 38.90
N VAL A 16 -3.21 4.51 39.23
CA VAL A 16 -4.55 4.29 38.71
C VAL A 16 -5.52 5.23 39.44
N VAL A 17 -6.39 5.92 38.70
CA VAL A 17 -7.60 6.54 39.26
C VAL A 17 -8.81 5.98 38.49
N PRO A 18 -9.73 5.26 39.17
CA PRO A 18 -11.08 5.02 38.68
C PRO A 18 -12.02 6.13 39.20
N LEU A 19 -13.26 6.19 38.69
CA LEU A 19 -14.50 6.18 39.50
C LEU A 19 -15.68 6.94 38.82
N ALA A 20 -16.79 6.19 38.67
CA ALA A 20 -18.21 6.60 38.74
C ALA A 20 -18.77 7.64 37.74
N ALA A 21 -20.07 7.68 37.43
CA ALA A 21 -21.19 6.77 37.57
C ALA A 21 -22.38 7.39 36.80
N ARG A 22 -23.13 6.52 36.11
CA ARG A 22 -24.60 6.40 36.04
C ARG A 22 -25.49 7.55 36.55
N ALA A 23 -26.44 7.99 35.72
CA ALA A 23 -27.82 8.27 36.12
C ALA A 23 -28.80 8.16 34.93
N GLU A 24 -29.82 7.32 35.10
CA GLU A 24 -31.05 7.17 34.32
C GLU A 24 -32.02 8.32 34.66
N ASP A 25 -32.91 8.76 33.74
CA ASP A 25 -34.35 8.91 34.07
C ASP A 25 -35.30 9.16 32.86
N ARG A 26 -36.48 8.52 32.97
CA ARG A 26 -37.86 8.80 32.45
C ARG A 26 -38.28 8.60 30.99
N SER A 27 -39.01 7.49 30.83
CA SER A 27 -40.39 7.36 30.30
C SER A 27 -41.13 8.62 29.85
N GLY A 28 -41.64 8.56 28.61
CA GLY A 28 -42.81 9.29 28.12
C GLY A 28 -43.37 8.56 26.90
N ALA A 29 -44.58 8.00 27.04
CA ALA A 29 -45.25 7.22 26.01
C ALA A 29 -46.13 8.07 25.07
N MET A 30 -46.42 7.48 23.90
CA MET A 30 -47.59 7.67 23.02
C MET A 30 -47.44 8.54 21.75
N ALA A 31 -47.14 7.82 20.66
CA ALA A 31 -47.88 7.74 19.39
C ALA A 31 -48.38 9.03 18.72
N GLN A 32 -47.75 9.36 17.58
CA GLN A 32 -48.44 9.86 16.39
C GLN A 32 -47.88 9.20 15.13
N THR A 33 -48.75 8.47 14.45
CA THR A 33 -48.65 8.03 13.06
C THR A 33 -48.67 9.23 12.11
N GLY A 34 -47.78 9.26 11.12
CA GLY A 34 -47.98 10.09 9.94
C GLY A 34 -46.71 10.51 9.22
N VAL A 35 -46.62 10.02 7.99
CA VAL A 35 -45.89 10.59 6.85
C VAL A 35 -44.43 10.17 6.70
N ASP A 36 -44.26 9.31 5.70
CA ASP A 36 -43.05 8.84 5.05
C ASP A 36 -41.99 9.93 4.87
N ALA A 37 -41.03 9.97 5.78
CA ALA A 37 -39.70 10.48 5.47
C ALA A 37 -38.93 9.32 4.84
N SER A 38 -38.90 9.32 3.50
CA SER A 38 -37.92 8.54 2.74
C SER A 38 -36.54 8.98 3.21
N VAL A 39 -35.98 8.22 4.16
CA VAL A 39 -34.55 8.22 4.43
C VAL A 39 -33.95 7.54 3.21
N ASP A 40 -33.59 8.36 2.23
CA ASP A 40 -32.68 7.96 1.17
C ASP A 40 -31.41 7.46 1.84
N GLU A 41 -31.36 6.14 2.01
CA GLU A 41 -30.15 5.37 2.16
C GLU A 41 -29.31 5.60 0.91
N GLN A 42 -28.64 6.75 0.85
CA GLN A 42 -27.44 6.90 0.03
C GLN A 42 -26.32 6.09 0.71
N ALA A 43 -26.51 4.78 0.72
CA ALA A 43 -25.44 3.86 0.44
C ALA A 43 -24.89 4.31 -0.92
N GLY A 44 -23.91 5.21 -0.87
CA GLY A 44 -23.18 5.66 -2.04
C GLY A 44 -22.74 4.40 -2.77
N ILE A 45 -23.36 4.16 -3.92
CA ILE A 45 -22.95 3.11 -4.84
C ILE A 45 -21.52 3.48 -5.19
N LEU A 46 -20.56 2.86 -4.50
CA LEU A 46 -19.18 2.87 -4.93
C LEU A 46 -19.25 2.40 -6.39
N PRO A 47 -18.79 3.22 -7.36
CA PRO A 47 -18.93 2.89 -8.77
C PRO A 47 -18.37 1.48 -8.95
N LYS A 48 -19.19 0.60 -9.55
CA LYS A 48 -18.89 -0.82 -9.75
C LYS A 48 -17.46 -0.92 -10.26
N SER A 49 -16.57 -1.30 -9.35
CA SER A 49 -15.14 -1.21 -9.56
C SER A 49 -14.82 -2.21 -10.65
N GLU A 50 -14.49 -1.73 -11.85
CA GLU A 50 -14.18 -2.61 -12.97
C GLU A 50 -12.99 -3.49 -12.55
N VAL A 51 -13.25 -4.79 -12.52
CA VAL A 51 -12.27 -5.79 -12.09
C VAL A 51 -11.13 -5.80 -13.10
N VAL A 52 -9.90 -5.83 -12.59
CA VAL A 52 -8.67 -5.92 -13.38
C VAL A 52 -7.95 -7.19 -12.97
N TYR A 53 -7.47 -7.95 -13.95
CA TYR A 53 -6.68 -9.16 -13.71
C TYR A 53 -5.21 -8.89 -14.00
N CYS A 54 -4.41 -8.83 -12.95
CA CYS A 54 -2.97 -8.66 -13.01
C CYS A 54 -2.33 -9.80 -12.19
N GLY A 55 -2.29 -11.04 -12.68
CA GLY A 55 -1.71 -12.14 -11.88
C GLY A 55 -2.54 -12.50 -10.63
N GLY A 56 -3.76 -11.99 -10.57
CA GLY A 56 -4.71 -12.06 -9.47
C GLY A 56 -5.84 -11.07 -9.74
N GLU A 57 -6.88 -11.08 -8.92
CA GLU A 57 -8.01 -10.17 -9.03
C GLU A 57 -7.75 -8.85 -8.27
N THR A 58 -7.95 -7.72 -8.92
CA THR A 58 -7.96 -6.39 -8.30
C THR A 58 -9.00 -5.49 -8.98
N THR A 59 -9.02 -4.19 -8.68
CA THR A 59 -9.95 -3.24 -9.29
C THR A 59 -9.23 -2.03 -9.87
N LYS A 60 -9.83 -1.35 -10.85
CA LYS A 60 -9.28 -0.09 -11.39
C LYS A 60 -9.04 0.95 -10.28
N ILE A 61 -9.88 1.00 -9.24
CA ILE A 61 -9.70 1.95 -8.14
C ILE A 61 -8.44 1.64 -7.34
N GLU A 62 -8.15 0.37 -7.06
CA GLU A 62 -6.93 -0.03 -6.35
C GLU A 62 -5.67 0.24 -7.17
N VAL A 63 -5.73 0.02 -8.49
CA VAL A 63 -4.66 0.41 -9.41
C VAL A 63 -4.39 1.92 -9.36
N ARG A 64 -5.44 2.75 -9.42
CA ARG A 64 -5.32 4.22 -9.27
C ARG A 64 -4.70 4.63 -7.95
N ARG A 65 -5.17 4.03 -6.86
CA ARG A 65 -4.67 4.30 -5.50
C ARG A 65 -3.19 3.97 -5.38
N PHE A 66 -2.75 2.86 -5.95
CA PHE A 66 -1.34 2.49 -5.99
C PHE A 66 -0.48 3.58 -6.63
N PHE A 67 -0.79 4.02 -7.85
CA PHE A 67 0.02 5.04 -8.53
C PHE A 67 -0.13 6.43 -7.93
N ALA A 68 -1.29 6.77 -7.35
CA ALA A 68 -1.47 8.02 -6.61
C ALA A 68 -0.56 8.07 -5.36
N ALA A 69 -0.56 7.02 -4.54
CA ALA A 69 0.29 6.94 -3.37
C ALA A 69 1.78 6.93 -3.75
N LEU A 70 2.15 6.25 -4.84
CA LEU A 70 3.53 6.26 -5.33
C LEU A 70 4.00 7.68 -5.72
N ARG A 71 3.17 8.41 -6.48
CA ARG A 71 3.46 9.79 -6.87
C ARG A 71 3.60 10.70 -5.66
N GLN A 72 2.65 10.62 -4.72
CA GLN A 72 2.69 11.38 -3.48
C GLN A 72 3.98 11.10 -2.69
N GLY A 73 4.37 9.82 -2.56
CA GLY A 73 5.61 9.46 -1.86
C GLY A 73 6.87 10.05 -2.49
N LEU A 74 6.90 10.15 -3.83
CA LEU A 74 8.00 10.80 -4.57
C LEU A 74 8.01 12.31 -4.36
N GLU A 75 6.85 12.96 -4.41
CA GLU A 75 6.69 14.41 -4.19
C GLU A 75 7.13 14.81 -2.77
N GLU A 76 6.79 13.99 -1.78
CA GLU A 76 7.15 14.21 -0.37
C GLU A 76 8.58 13.78 -0.02
N ASN A 77 9.36 13.25 -0.97
CA ASN A 77 10.70 12.68 -0.74
C ASN A 77 10.74 11.67 0.41
N ARG A 78 9.78 10.73 0.44
CA ARG A 78 9.71 9.70 1.49
C ARG A 78 10.94 8.79 1.49
N SER A 79 11.18 8.12 2.61
CA SER A 79 12.29 7.18 2.77
C SER A 79 12.14 5.94 1.88
N ALA A 80 13.25 5.23 1.63
CA ALA A 80 13.23 3.98 0.87
C ALA A 80 12.28 2.92 1.48
N SER A 81 12.17 2.88 2.81
CA SER A 81 11.25 1.99 3.53
C SER A 81 9.76 2.26 3.24
N TYR A 82 9.39 3.48 2.88
CA TYR A 82 8.03 3.78 2.43
C TYR A 82 7.73 3.05 1.12
N PHE A 83 8.70 3.02 0.20
CA PHE A 83 8.54 2.38 -1.11
C PHE A 83 8.48 0.85 -1.04
N ASP A 84 8.91 0.23 0.07
CA ASP A 84 8.75 -1.21 0.31
C ASP A 84 7.29 -1.64 0.44
N GLY A 85 6.40 -0.70 0.75
CA GLY A 85 4.96 -0.91 0.76
C GLY A 85 4.39 -1.23 -0.63
N PHE A 86 5.07 -0.85 -1.70
CA PHE A 86 4.61 -1.06 -3.08
C PHE A 86 5.09 -2.39 -3.68
N LEU A 87 6.04 -3.06 -3.02
CA LEU A 87 6.61 -4.32 -3.49
C LEU A 87 5.75 -5.52 -3.05
N GLY A 88 5.70 -6.54 -3.91
CA GLY A 88 5.15 -7.84 -3.57
C GLY A 88 5.97 -8.55 -2.47
N HIS A 89 5.44 -9.65 -1.95
CA HIS A 89 6.16 -10.47 -0.95
C HIS A 89 7.47 -11.05 -1.53
N SER A 90 7.46 -11.33 -2.83
CA SER A 90 8.64 -11.66 -3.62
C SER A 90 8.81 -10.65 -4.75
N PHE A 91 10.05 -10.32 -5.09
CA PHE A 91 10.40 -9.38 -6.14
C PHE A 91 11.47 -9.96 -7.06
N GLY A 92 11.24 -9.90 -8.38
CA GLY A 92 12.15 -10.41 -9.40
C GLY A 92 12.89 -9.29 -10.14
N VAL A 93 14.19 -9.44 -10.30
CA VAL A 93 15.03 -8.52 -11.09
C VAL A 93 15.70 -9.30 -12.21
N THR A 94 15.58 -8.82 -13.44
CA THR A 94 16.40 -9.31 -14.56
C THR A 94 17.51 -8.32 -14.83
N ARG A 95 18.76 -8.80 -14.77
CA ARG A 95 19.97 -8.01 -14.99
C ARG A 95 21.05 -8.89 -15.60
N ASP A 96 21.72 -8.40 -16.63
CA ASP A 96 22.78 -9.10 -17.35
C ASP A 96 22.31 -10.49 -17.84
N GLY A 97 21.05 -10.57 -18.31
CA GLY A 97 20.43 -11.80 -18.80
C GLY A 97 20.04 -12.82 -17.72
N ARG A 98 20.21 -12.49 -16.43
CA ARG A 98 19.91 -13.39 -15.30
C ARG A 98 18.68 -12.90 -14.55
N HIS A 99 17.73 -13.81 -14.31
CA HIS A 99 16.61 -13.55 -13.42
C HIS A 99 16.98 -13.90 -11.97
N ILE A 100 16.85 -12.93 -11.08
CA ILE A 100 17.16 -13.06 -9.66
C ILE A 100 15.89 -12.74 -8.88
N ARG A 101 15.50 -13.63 -7.96
CA ARG A 101 14.31 -13.44 -7.12
C ARG A 101 14.73 -13.22 -5.67
N TYR A 102 14.09 -12.26 -5.04
CA TYR A 102 14.31 -11.88 -3.65
C TYR A 102 12.99 -11.99 -2.89
N ASN A 103 12.99 -12.52 -1.67
CA ASN A 103 11.85 -12.35 -0.77
C ASN A 103 12.00 -11.05 0.00
N LYS A 104 10.89 -10.46 0.44
CA LYS A 104 10.91 -9.22 1.22
C LYS A 104 11.71 -9.33 2.53
N ALA A 105 11.85 -10.54 3.07
CA ALA A 105 12.72 -10.79 4.22
C ALA A 105 14.22 -10.73 3.88
N ASP A 106 14.58 -10.91 2.59
CA ASP A 106 15.97 -11.05 2.14
C ASP A 106 16.62 -9.69 1.79
N PHE A 107 15.87 -8.59 1.75
CA PHE A 107 16.42 -7.26 1.45
C PHE A 107 15.86 -6.15 2.34
N SER A 108 16.77 -5.26 2.73
CA SER A 108 16.44 -4.02 3.41
C SER A 108 16.25 -2.93 2.34
N ALA A 109 15.00 -2.56 2.09
CA ALA A 109 14.57 -1.51 1.18
C ALA A 109 14.72 -1.73 -0.34
N ALA A 110 13.82 -1.12 -1.11
CA ALA A 110 13.97 -0.78 -2.53
C ALA A 110 15.20 0.12 -2.73
N THR A 111 16.38 -0.46 -2.58
CA THR A 111 17.66 0.23 -2.72
C THR A 111 17.94 0.47 -4.21
N PRO A 112 18.75 1.50 -4.54
CA PRO A 112 19.13 1.80 -5.93
C PRO A 112 19.76 0.63 -6.71
N GLY A 113 20.18 -0.45 -6.03
CA GLY A 113 20.65 -1.69 -6.66
C GLY A 113 19.56 -2.63 -7.16
N LEU A 114 18.32 -2.47 -6.71
CA LEU A 114 17.16 -3.28 -7.11
C LEU A 114 16.20 -2.47 -7.97
N ILE A 115 15.84 -1.27 -7.51
CA ILE A 115 14.99 -0.32 -8.24
C ILE A 115 15.58 1.07 -8.04
N SER A 116 15.99 1.71 -9.13
CA SER A 116 16.58 3.04 -9.04
C SER A 116 15.52 4.11 -8.77
N PRO A 117 15.90 5.26 -8.17
CA PRO A 117 14.99 6.41 -8.09
C PRO A 117 14.44 6.86 -9.45
N ALA A 118 15.20 6.67 -10.53
CA ALA A 118 14.76 6.99 -11.89
C ALA A 118 13.68 6.02 -12.40
N ASP A 119 13.78 4.73 -12.04
CA ASP A 119 12.74 3.75 -12.34
C ASP A 119 11.46 4.04 -11.58
N TRP A 120 11.54 4.35 -10.28
CA TRP A 120 10.36 4.76 -9.51
C TRP A 120 9.66 5.98 -10.12
N LYS A 121 10.43 7.00 -10.53
CA LYS A 121 9.90 8.17 -11.24
C LYS A 121 9.26 7.78 -12.57
N SER A 122 9.86 6.86 -13.32
CA SER A 122 9.33 6.41 -14.62
C SER A 122 8.03 5.61 -14.46
N ILE A 123 7.97 4.71 -13.48
CA ILE A 123 6.75 3.95 -13.12
C ILE A 123 5.63 4.91 -12.73
N ALA A 124 5.92 5.87 -11.85
CA ALA A 124 4.96 6.86 -11.39
C ALA A 124 4.47 7.78 -12.52
N LYS A 125 5.37 8.19 -13.43
CA LYS A 125 5.04 9.05 -14.57
C LYS A 125 4.13 8.35 -15.57
N ARG A 126 4.38 7.06 -15.84
CA ARG A 126 3.58 6.24 -16.77
C ARG A 126 2.22 5.88 -16.20
N GLY A 127 2.19 5.59 -14.90
CA GLY A 127 0.95 5.33 -14.18
C GLY A 127 0.16 4.14 -14.73
N GLU A 128 -1.14 4.18 -14.48
CA GLU A 128 -2.06 3.13 -14.91
C GLU A 128 -2.30 3.09 -16.43
N ASP A 129 -2.15 4.22 -17.12
CA ASP A 129 -2.43 4.35 -18.55
C ASP A 129 -1.52 3.50 -19.44
N ARG A 130 -0.43 3.00 -18.86
CA ARG A 130 0.56 2.14 -19.52
C ARG A 130 0.59 0.72 -18.96
N LEU A 131 -0.34 0.36 -18.10
CA LEU A 131 -0.53 -1.02 -17.68
C LEU A 131 -1.31 -1.80 -18.74
N GLU A 132 -0.67 -2.84 -19.26
CA GLU A 132 -1.26 -3.77 -20.20
C GLU A 132 -1.48 -5.12 -19.49
N PRO A 133 -2.70 -5.68 -19.47
CA PRO A 133 -2.97 -6.96 -18.86
C PRO A 133 -2.37 -8.10 -19.70
N ILE A 134 -1.62 -9.01 -19.06
CA ILE A 134 -1.06 -10.20 -19.70
C ILE A 134 -1.67 -11.47 -19.08
N GLY A 135 -3.00 -11.45 -18.95
CA GLY A 135 -3.78 -12.55 -18.40
C GLY A 135 -3.36 -12.94 -16.98
N TRP A 136 -3.29 -14.25 -16.72
CA TRP A 136 -2.95 -14.79 -15.40
C TRP A 136 -1.49 -14.55 -14.97
N ARG A 137 -0.63 -14.03 -15.85
CA ARG A 137 0.81 -13.84 -15.58
C ARG A 137 1.17 -12.47 -14.98
N GLY A 138 0.19 -11.61 -14.76
CA GLY A 138 0.43 -10.23 -14.31
C GLY A 138 -0.01 -9.18 -15.31
N CYS A 139 0.06 -7.93 -14.88
CA CYS A 139 0.05 -6.78 -15.78
C CYS A 139 1.49 -6.33 -16.02
N MET A 140 1.75 -5.78 -17.20
CA MET A 140 3.08 -5.30 -17.57
C MET A 140 3.06 -3.86 -18.04
N MET A 141 4.23 -3.22 -17.96
CA MET A 141 4.49 -1.90 -18.51
C MET A 141 5.69 -1.98 -19.46
N ASP A 142 5.62 -1.24 -20.57
CA ASP A 142 6.67 -1.12 -21.60
C ASP A 142 7.28 -2.46 -22.04
N ASN A 143 6.45 -3.32 -22.64
CA ASN A 143 6.86 -4.63 -23.15
C ASN A 143 7.51 -5.53 -22.07
N GLY A 144 6.98 -5.51 -20.85
CA GLY A 144 7.51 -6.34 -19.77
C GLY A 144 8.79 -5.80 -19.15
N LYS A 145 9.02 -4.48 -19.21
CA LYS A 145 10.05 -3.86 -18.37
C LYS A 145 9.70 -3.97 -16.89
N VAL A 146 8.42 -3.81 -16.55
CA VAL A 146 7.93 -3.90 -15.17
C VAL A 146 6.74 -4.83 -15.12
N TRP A 147 6.66 -5.61 -14.04
CA TRP A 147 5.59 -6.56 -13.78
C TRP A 147 4.86 -6.23 -12.49
N PHE A 148 3.53 -6.30 -12.55
CA PHE A 148 2.65 -6.07 -11.42
C PHE A 148 1.73 -7.26 -11.21
N GLU A 149 1.54 -7.60 -9.94
CA GLU A 149 0.61 -8.62 -9.51
C GLU A 149 -0.39 -8.07 -8.49
N ALA A 150 -1.62 -8.54 -8.55
CA ALA A 150 -2.64 -8.28 -7.56
C ALA A 150 -2.47 -9.27 -6.40
N GLY A 151 -2.57 -8.76 -5.17
CA GLY A 151 -2.64 -9.56 -3.96
C GLY A 151 -3.76 -9.08 -3.04
N GLU A 152 -3.80 -9.63 -1.82
CA GLU A 152 -4.83 -9.33 -0.82
C GLU A 152 -4.96 -7.83 -0.49
N SER A 153 -3.87 -7.07 -0.63
CA SER A 153 -3.82 -5.63 -0.36
C SER A 153 -3.86 -4.75 -1.61
N GLY A 154 -4.30 -5.28 -2.76
CA GLY A 154 -4.36 -4.56 -4.03
C GLY A 154 -3.16 -4.83 -4.95
N LEU A 155 -2.85 -3.86 -5.82
CA LEU A 155 -1.75 -3.98 -6.79
C LEU A 155 -0.37 -3.89 -6.09
N ARG A 156 0.58 -4.72 -6.53
CA ARG A 156 1.97 -4.72 -6.09
C ARG A 156 2.92 -4.85 -7.27
N LEU A 157 4.11 -4.30 -7.12
CA LEU A 157 5.20 -4.45 -8.07
C LEU A 157 5.96 -5.75 -7.75
N SER A 158 5.98 -6.68 -8.71
CA SER A 158 6.56 -8.02 -8.54
C SER A 158 7.85 -8.22 -9.33
N GLY A 159 8.18 -7.34 -10.27
CA GLY A 159 9.50 -7.38 -10.91
C GLY A 159 9.89 -6.18 -11.75
N ILE A 160 11.18 -6.11 -12.10
CA ILE A 160 11.76 -5.16 -13.07
C ILE A 160 12.86 -5.80 -13.93
N ASN A 161 12.89 -5.46 -15.22
CA ASN A 161 13.95 -5.81 -16.14
C ASN A 161 14.85 -4.60 -16.37
N HIS A 162 16.10 -4.68 -15.92
CA HIS A 162 17.09 -3.63 -16.15
C HIS A 162 17.68 -3.67 -17.56
N ASP A 163 17.59 -4.82 -18.23
CA ASP A 163 18.13 -4.99 -19.58
C ASP A 163 17.21 -4.38 -20.65
N ILE A 164 15.95 -4.09 -20.31
CA ILE A 164 14.98 -3.43 -21.20
C ILE A 164 14.99 -1.92 -20.92
N PRO A 165 15.30 -1.05 -21.91
CA PRO A 165 15.20 0.39 -21.71
C PRO A 165 13.73 0.85 -21.60
N TRP A 166 13.51 1.97 -20.91
CA TRP A 166 12.21 2.64 -20.92
C TRP A 166 11.87 3.11 -22.34
N LYS A 167 10.67 2.77 -22.86
CA LYS A 167 10.18 3.37 -24.11
C LYS A 167 10.07 4.88 -23.95
N GLN A 168 10.32 5.67 -24.98
CA GLN A 168 10.07 7.11 -24.86
C GLN A 168 8.57 7.37 -24.65
N LEU A 169 8.26 8.45 -23.94
CA LEU A 169 6.88 8.95 -23.81
C LEU A 169 6.68 9.93 -24.94
N ASP A 170 5.68 9.66 -25.78
CA ASP A 170 5.28 10.54 -26.89
C ASP A 170 4.69 11.86 -26.37
#